data_AF-A0A0S3T0A6-F1
#
_entry.id   AF-A0A0S3T0A6-F1
#
_cell.length_a   1.000
_cell.length_b   1.000
_cell.length_c   1.000
_cell.angle_alpha   90.00
_cell.angle_beta   90.00
_cell.angle_gamma   90.00
#
_symmetry.space_group_name_H-M   'P 1'
#
loop_
_entity.id
_entity.type
_entity.pdbx_description
1 polymer ?
#
loop_
_entity_poly.entity_id
_entity_poly.type
_entity_poly.pdbx_seq_one_letter_code
_entity_poly.pdbx_strand_id
1 'polypeptide(L)' 'MLKDVRRYSRQELEVACEDFSNIIGSSPDSVVYKGTMKGGPEIVVISLCIREEHWTGYLELYFQRGGRLGKVKS' A
#
# COMPACT_ATOMS: atom_id res chain seq x y z
N MET A 1 13.12 14.79 0.04
CA MET A 1 12.96 13.47 -0.62
C MET A 1 13.18 12.38 0.41
N LEU A 2 12.17 11.56 0.72
CA LEU A 2 12.30 10.45 1.67
C LEU A 2 13.29 9.42 1.09
N LYS A 3 14.43 9.23 1.76
CA LYS A 3 15.55 8.42 1.27
C LYS A 3 15.32 6.90 1.33
N ASP A 4 14.26 6.44 2.02
CA ASP A 4 14.01 5.01 2.28
C ASP A 4 12.63 4.50 1.83
N VAL A 5 11.94 5.22 0.93
CA VAL A 5 10.66 4.75 0.37
C VAL A 5 10.91 4.11 -0.99
N ARG A 6 10.80 2.78 -1.05
CA ARG A 6 10.74 2.07 -2.33
C ARG A 6 9.36 2.28 -2.96
N ARG A 7 9.37 2.63 -4.24
CA ARG A 7 8.17 2.70 -5.07
C ARG A 7 8.00 1.35 -5.76
N TYR A 8 6.77 0.87 -5.81
CA TYR A 8 6.38 -0.31 -6.56
C TYR A 8 5.35 0.10 -7.60
N SER A 9 5.37 -0.58 -8.73
CA SER A 9 4.31 -0.48 -9.74
C SER A 9 3.06 -1.22 -9.27
N ARG A 10 1.92 -0.85 -9.83
CA ARG A 10 0.65 -1.54 -9.56
C ARG A 10 0.73 -3.02 -9.96
N GLN A 11 1.33 -3.34 -11.10
CA GLN A 11 1.48 -4.71 -11.60
C GLN A 11 2.33 -5.57 -10.67
N GLU A 12 3.42 -5.03 -10.10
CA GLU A 12 4.22 -5.76 -9.12
C GLU A 12 3.39 -6.12 -7.88
N LEU A 13 2.50 -5.22 -7.46
CA LEU A 13 1.66 -5.43 -6.29
C LEU A 13 0.43 -6.28 -6.57
N GLU A 14 -0.11 -6.25 -7.79
CA GLU A 14 -1.13 -7.20 -8.26
C GLU A 14 -0.59 -8.63 -8.20
N VAL A 15 0.60 -8.86 -8.76
CA VAL A 15 1.26 -10.18 -8.69
C VAL A 15 1.58 -10.56 -7.25
N ALA A 16 2.10 -9.64 -6.44
CA ALA A 16 2.44 -9.93 -5.05
C ALA A 16 1.22 -10.22 -4.19
N CYS A 17 0.07 -9.58 -4.45
CA CYS A 17 -1.15 -9.71 -3.65
C CYS A 17 -2.19 -10.66 -4.29
N GLU A 18 -1.79 -11.48 -5.27
CA GLU A 18 -2.69 -12.41 -5.96
C GLU A 18 -3.96 -11.69 -6.47
N ASP A 19 -3.76 -10.63 -7.25
CA ASP A 19 -4.80 -9.75 -7.79
C ASP A 19 -5.66 -9.07 -6.71
N PHE A 20 -5.05 -8.75 -5.56
CA PHE A 20 -5.71 -8.14 -4.39
C PHE A 20 -6.84 -9.01 -3.82
N SER A 21 -6.73 -10.33 -3.93
CA SER A 21 -7.74 -11.26 -3.41
C SER A 21 -7.63 -11.50 -1.90
N ASN A 22 -6.44 -11.37 -1.32
CA ASN A 22 -6.17 -11.74 0.07
C ASN A 22 -6.36 -10.57 1.04
N ILE A 23 -7.62 -10.23 1.33
CA ILE A 23 -7.99 -9.15 2.25
C ILE A 23 -7.83 -9.62 3.70
N ILE A 24 -6.99 -8.92 4.46
CA ILE A 24 -6.78 -9.16 5.91
C ILE A 24 -7.49 -8.13 6.78
N GLY A 25 -7.97 -7.03 6.19
CA GLY A 25 -8.71 -6.01 6.88
C GLY A 25 -9.42 -5.09 5.91
N SER A 26 -10.60 -4.61 6.28
CA SER A 26 -11.36 -3.65 5.51
C SER A 26 -12.01 -2.64 6.45
N SER A 27 -12.06 -1.41 5.99
CA SER A 27 -12.71 -0.26 6.62
C SER A 27 -13.36 0.57 5.52
N PRO A 28 -14.27 1.51 5.87
CA PRO A 28 -14.91 2.38 4.88
C PRO A 28 -13.91 3.15 4.00
N ASP A 29 -12.75 3.51 4.56
CA ASP A 29 -11.76 4.36 3.91
C ASP A 29 -10.52 3.60 3.42
N SER A 30 -10.42 2.30 3.70
CA SER A 30 -9.23 1.52 3.33
C SER A 30 -9.46 0.01 3.28
N VAL A 31 -8.67 -0.65 2.44
CA VAL A 31 -8.59 -2.12 2.36
C VAL A 31 -7.14 -2.55 2.50
N VAL A 32 -6.91 -3.57 3.32
CA VAL A 32 -5.60 -4.10 3.65
C VAL A 32 -5.47 -5.49 3.04
N TYR A 33 -4.44 -5.67 2.21
CA TYR A 33 -4.14 -6.92 1.51
C TYR A 33 -2.85 -7.53 2.02
N LYS A 34 -2.81 -8.86 2.12
CA LYS A 34 -1.58 -9.61 2.29
C LYS A 34 -1.00 -9.91 0.91
N GLY A 35 0.31 -9.72 0.76
CA GLY A 35 1.03 -10.14 -0.43
C GLY A 35 2.37 -10.77 -0.11
N THR A 36 2.98 -11.39 -1.11
CA THR A 36 4.35 -11.92 -1.04
C THR A 36 5.12 -11.44 -2.25
N MET A 37 6.23 -10.75 -2.02
CA MET A 37 7.10 -10.37 -3.14
C MET A 37 7.70 -11.62 -3.77
N LYS A 38 7.82 -11.65 -5.10
CA LYS A 38 8.36 -12.81 -5.83
C LYS A 38 9.77 -13.15 -5.33
N GLY A 39 9.93 -14.30 -4.66
CA GLY A 39 11.19 -14.72 -4.05
C GLY A 39 11.65 -13.83 -2.89
N GLY A 40 10.72 -13.07 -2.30
CA GLY A 40 10.99 -12.05 -1.29
C GLY A 40 10.10 -12.20 -0.05
N PRO A 41 10.14 -11.20 0.84
CA PRO A 41 9.37 -11.21 2.08
C PRO A 41 7.86 -11.04 1.84
N GLU A 42 7.08 -11.45 2.84
CA GLU A 42 5.67 -11.05 2.93
C GLU A 42 5.56 -9.54 3.09
N ILE A 43 4.55 -8.97 2.45
CA ILE A 43 4.22 -7.56 2.46
C ILE A 43 2.75 -7.40 2.87
N VAL A 44 2.44 -6.22 3.37
CA VAL A 44 1.07 -5.77 3.54
C VAL A 44 0.87 -4.57 2.62
N VAL A 45 -0.26 -4.49 1.94
CA VAL A 45 -0.62 -3.36 1.07
C VAL A 45 -1.89 -2.73 1.61
N ILE A 46 -1.85 -1.42 1.88
CA ILE A 46 -3.01 -0.65 2.29
C ILE A 46 -3.46 0.19 1.11
N SER A 47 -4.62 -0.16 0.54
CA SER A 47 -5.33 0.68 -0.42
C SER A 47 -6.20 1.66 0.33
N LEU A 48 -6.11 2.94 -0.03
CA LEU A 48 -6.88 4.02 0.58
C LEU A 48 -7.99 4.45 -0.39
N CYS A 49 -9.24 4.40 0.05
CA CYS A 49 -10.42 4.87 -0.68
C CYS A 49 -10.66 6.35 -0.39
N ILE A 50 -9.66 7.19 -0.68
CA ILE A 50 -9.70 8.62 -0.39
C ILE A 50 -9.81 9.37 -1.72
N ARG A 51 -10.75 10.32 -1.81
CA ARG A 51 -10.85 11.21 -2.98
C ARG A 51 -9.56 12.03 -3.10
N GLU A 52 -9.05 12.21 -4.32
CA GLU A 52 -7.76 12.88 -4.60
C GLU A 52 -7.64 14.26 -3.93
N GLU A 53 -8.74 14.99 -3.84
CA GLU A 53 -8.88 16.28 -3.15
C GLU A 53 -8.58 16.25 -1.64
N HIS A 54 -8.67 15.09 -0.99
CA HIS A 54 -8.33 14.89 0.43
C HIS A 54 -6.89 14.35 0.65
N TRP A 55 -6.09 14.19 -0.40
CA TRP A 55 -4.68 13.76 -0.34
C TRP A 55 -3.72 14.82 0.27
N THR A 56 -4.24 15.77 1.04
CA THR A 56 -3.41 16.78 1.71
C THR A 56 -2.48 16.10 2.72
N GLY A 57 -1.24 16.58 2.87
CA GLY A 57 -0.05 15.90 3.39
C GLY A 57 -0.11 15.17 4.76
N TYR A 58 -1.26 15.16 5.43
CA TYR A 58 -1.54 14.35 6.62
C TYR A 58 -1.28 12.85 6.41
N LEU A 59 -1.64 12.31 5.24
CA LEU A 59 -1.40 10.89 4.93
C LEU A 59 0.08 10.59 4.70
N GLU A 60 0.86 11.56 4.18
CA GLU A 60 2.29 11.37 3.98
C GLU A 60 3.04 11.21 5.30
N LEU A 61 2.53 11.79 6.41
CA LEU A 61 3.06 11.59 7.76
C LEU A 61 2.64 10.26 8.40
N TYR A 62 1.43 9.75 8.12
CA TYR A 62 0.98 8.44 8.63
C TYR A 62 1.77 7.29 8.01
N PHE A 63 2.03 7.34 6.70
CA PHE A 63 2.94 6.39 6.02
C PHE A 63 4.39 6.52 6.47
N GLN A 64 4.81 7.69 6.98
CA GLN A 64 6.16 7.88 7.53
C GLN A 64 6.31 7.32 8.95
N ARG A 65 5.23 7.29 9.74
CA ARG A 65 5.30 6.96 11.17
C ARG A 65 5.01 5.48 11.48
N GLY A 66 4.38 4.74 10.55
CA GLY A 66 4.03 3.33 10.74
C GLY A 66 4.51 2.42 9.61
N GLY A 67 5.82 2.10 9.58
CA GLY A 67 6.36 0.94 8.86
C GLY A 67 6.41 1.05 7.34
N ARG A 68 7.51 0.52 6.76
CA ARG A 68 7.75 0.40 5.30
C ARG A 68 6.55 -0.20 4.57
N LEU A 69 5.69 0.63 3.98
CA LEU A 69 4.69 0.20 3.01
C LEU A 69 4.87 0.94 1.69
N GLY A 70 4.92 0.15 0.62
CA GLY A 70 5.02 0.62 -0.75
C GLY A 70 3.77 1.40 -1.16
N LYS A 71 3.98 2.55 -1.83
CA LYS A 71 2.89 3.32 -2.44
C LYS A 71 2.31 2.54 -3.62
N VAL A 72 1.00 2.24 -3.59
CA VAL A 72 0.22 1.87 -4.79
C VAL A 72 -0.71 3.05 -5.07
N LYS A 73 -0.54 3.69 -6.22
CA LYS A 73 -1.61 4.50 -6.80
C LYS A 73 -2.41 3.59 -7.72
N SER A 74 -3.72 3.50 -7.49
CA SER A 74 -4.65 3.08 -8.55
C SER A 74 -4.83 4.22 -9.54
#